data_AF-A0A2V8PBF7-F1
#
_entry.id   AF-A0A2V8PBF7-F1
#
_cell.length_a   1.000
_cell.length_b   1.000
_cell.length_c   1.000
_cell.angle_alpha   90.00
_cell.angle_beta   90.00
_cell.angle_gamma   90.00
#
_symmetry.space_group_name_H-M   'P 1'
#
loop_
_entity.id
_entity.type
_entity.pdbx_description
1 polymer ?
#
loop_
_entity_poly.entity_id
_entity_poly.type
_entity_poly.pdbx_seq_one_letter_code
_entity_poly.pdbx_strand_id
1 'polypeptide(L)'
;IAEVAQAPEVARALDSIGRETTRAALRKIMSQALQSGLLEGRPAELADQFAGLLWRDLLVGLILGVTERPGPREIAARAREATAAFLRIHS
;
A
#
# COMPACT_ATOMS: atom_id res chain seq x y z
N ILE A 1 -18.62 -7.50 7.30
CA ILE A 1 -17.57 -8.54 7.53
C ILE A 1 -18.17 -9.96 7.70
N ALA A 2 -19.48 -10.17 7.55
CA ALA A 2 -20.08 -11.52 7.66
C ALA A 2 -19.90 -12.39 6.39
N GLU A 3 -19.84 -11.80 5.19
CA GLU A 3 -19.72 -12.55 3.93
C GLU A 3 -18.35 -13.24 3.73
N VAL A 4 -17.27 -12.72 4.33
CA VAL A 4 -15.93 -13.32 4.20
C VAL A 4 -15.83 -14.69 4.89
N ALA A 5 -16.66 -14.93 5.91
CA ALA A 5 -16.74 -16.23 6.58
C ALA A 5 -17.39 -17.32 5.71
N GLN A 6 -18.17 -16.94 4.69
CA GLN A 6 -18.89 -17.87 3.81
C GLN A 6 -18.06 -18.34 2.60
N ALA A 7 -16.97 -17.63 2.25
CA ALA A 7 -16.13 -17.96 1.09
C ALA A 7 -14.64 -17.60 1.31
N PRO A 8 -13.93 -18.27 2.23
CA PRO A 8 -12.54 -17.97 2.55
C PRO A 8 -11.59 -18.18 1.36
N GLU A 9 -11.89 -19.09 0.44
CA GLU A 9 -11.12 -19.31 -0.80
C GLU A 9 -11.12 -18.08 -1.70
N VAL A 10 -12.27 -17.40 -1.83
CA VAL A 10 -12.41 -16.16 -2.61
C VAL A 10 -11.58 -15.05 -1.99
N ALA A 11 -11.62 -14.92 -0.65
CA ALA A 11 -10.80 -13.94 0.06
C ALA A 11 -9.29 -14.21 -0.14
N ARG A 12 -8.84 -15.47 -0.05
CA ARG A 12 -7.44 -15.84 -0.30
C ARG A 12 -7.02 -15.59 -1.75
N ALA A 13 -7.89 -15.89 -2.72
CA ALA A 13 -7.60 -15.64 -4.13
C ALA A 13 -7.45 -14.13 -4.42
N LEU A 14 -8.35 -13.29 -3.89
CA LEU A 14 -8.25 -11.84 -4.02
C LEU A 14 -7.00 -11.28 -3.33
N ASP A 15 -6.64 -11.83 -2.17
CA ASP A 15 -5.44 -11.46 -1.44
C ASP A 15 -4.17 -11.76 -2.25
N SER A 16 -4.08 -12.98 -2.77
CA SER A 16 -2.91 -13.46 -3.52
C SER A 16 -2.77 -12.79 -4.88
N ILE A 17 -3.86 -12.65 -5.65
CA ILE A 17 -3.81 -12.13 -7.02
C ILE A 17 -3.66 -10.61 -7.01
N GLY A 18 -4.40 -9.92 -6.15
CA GLY A 18 -4.44 -8.45 -6.12
C GLY A 18 -3.41 -7.85 -5.17
N ARG A 19 -3.62 -8.05 -3.86
CA ARG A 19 -2.87 -7.34 -2.82
C ARG A 19 -1.40 -7.76 -2.79
N GLU A 20 -1.14 -9.06 -2.85
CA GLU A 20 0.22 -9.58 -2.71
C GLU A 20 1.10 -9.30 -3.94
N THR A 21 0.55 -9.36 -5.16
CA THR A 21 1.25 -8.95 -6.38
C THR A 21 1.74 -7.50 -6.28
N THR A 22 0.89 -6.60 -5.81
CA THR A 22 1.23 -5.19 -5.62
C THR A 22 2.31 -5.01 -4.54
N ARG A 23 2.20 -5.74 -3.43
CA ARG A 23 3.21 -5.73 -2.34
C ARG A 23 4.56 -6.29 -2.79
N ALA A 24 4.57 -7.32 -3.62
CA ALA A 24 5.80 -7.87 -4.20
C ALA A 24 6.53 -6.83 -5.06
N ALA A 25 5.80 -6.07 -5.89
CA ALA A 25 6.38 -4.99 -6.67
C ALA A 25 6.99 -3.89 -5.78
N LEU A 26 6.28 -3.46 -4.73
CA LEU A 26 6.80 -2.48 -3.78
C LEU A 26 8.06 -2.99 -3.06
N ARG A 27 8.06 -4.23 -2.58
CA ARG A 27 9.25 -4.84 -1.96
C ARG A 27 10.46 -4.85 -2.88
N LYS A 28 10.25 -5.10 -4.18
CA LYS A 28 11.33 -5.05 -5.18
C LYS A 28 11.91 -3.65 -5.29
N ILE A 29 11.08 -2.62 -5.34
CA ILE A 29 11.52 -1.22 -5.36
C ILE A 29 12.32 -0.88 -4.10
N MET A 30 11.83 -1.27 -2.92
CA MET A 30 12.54 -1.03 -1.66
C MET A 30 13.89 -1.74 -1.60
N SER A 31 13.98 -2.97 -2.12
CA SER A 31 15.23 -3.71 -2.23
C SER A 31 16.24 -3.00 -3.13
N GLN A 32 15.80 -2.44 -4.25
CA GLN A 32 16.67 -1.67 -5.14
C GLN A 32 17.17 -0.38 -4.47
N ALA A 33 16.30 0.34 -3.76
CA ALA A 33 16.66 1.55 -3.03
C ALA A 33 17.63 1.28 -1.86
N LEU A 34 17.48 0.15 -1.16
CA LEU A 34 18.42 -0.31 -0.13
C LEU A 34 19.79 -0.62 -0.75
N GLN A 35 19.83 -1.33 -1.89
CA GLN A 35 21.08 -1.67 -2.59
C GLN A 35 21.83 -0.44 -3.10
N SER A 36 21.11 0.64 -3.44
CA SER A 36 21.72 1.91 -3.83
C SER A 36 22.04 2.83 -2.64
N GLY A 37 21.85 2.37 -1.40
CA GLY A 37 22.13 3.15 -0.19
C GLY A 37 21.19 4.34 0.04
N LEU A 38 20.02 4.35 -0.60
CA LEU A 38 19.03 5.44 -0.47
C LEU A 38 18.10 5.28 0.73
N LEU A 39 17.99 4.05 1.26
CA LEU A 39 17.13 3.71 2.39
C LEU A 39 17.87 2.71 3.28
N GLU A 40 17.46 2.62 4.54
CA GLU A 40 17.90 1.59 5.48
C GLU A 40 16.69 0.80 6.03
N GLY A 41 16.90 -0.48 6.38
CA GLY A 41 15.88 -1.35 6.99
C GLY A 41 15.51 -2.57 6.15
N ARG A 42 14.45 -3.30 6.56
CA ARG A 42 13.99 -4.51 5.84
C ARG A 42 13.01 -4.12 4.72
N PRO A 43 13.22 -4.57 3.45
CA PRO A 43 12.36 -4.18 2.33
C PRO A 43 10.87 -4.48 2.51
N ALA A 44 10.53 -5.55 3.23
CA ALA A 44 9.15 -5.89 3.54
C ALA A 44 8.49 -4.86 4.46
N GLU A 45 9.20 -4.42 5.51
CA GLU A 45 8.69 -3.40 6.43
C GLU A 45 8.55 -2.04 5.75
N LEU A 46 9.54 -1.66 4.94
CA LEU A 46 9.51 -0.42 4.17
C LEU A 46 8.32 -0.39 3.20
N ALA A 47 8.04 -1.51 2.53
CA ALA A 47 6.88 -1.63 1.65
C ALA A 47 5.56 -1.52 2.42
N ASP A 48 5.46 -2.12 3.61
CA ASP A 48 4.28 -2.06 4.46
C ASP A 48 4.03 -0.64 5.00
N GLN A 49 5.09 0.04 5.44
CA GLN A 49 5.02 1.43 5.92
C GLN A 49 4.63 2.40 4.80
N PHE A 50 5.22 2.26 3.61
CA PHE A 50 4.82 3.03 2.44
C PHE A 50 3.36 2.79 2.07
N ALA A 51 2.91 1.53 2.06
CA ALA A 51 1.51 1.21 1.80
C ALA A 51 0.58 1.84 2.84
N GLY A 52 0.95 1.85 4.12
CA GLY A 52 0.21 2.55 5.17
C GLY A 52 0.07 4.05 4.89
N LEU A 53 1.14 4.72 4.47
CA LEU A 53 1.13 6.14 4.10
C LEU A 53 0.34 6.44 2.83
N LEU A 54 0.27 5.51 1.89
CA LEU A 54 -0.49 5.64 0.65
C LEU A 54 -2.01 5.48 0.90
N TRP A 55 -2.38 4.44 1.65
CA TRP A 55 -3.77 4.12 1.93
C TRP A 55 -4.36 5.04 3.00
N ARG A 56 -3.61 5.43 4.04
CA ARG A 56 -4.10 6.23 5.18
C ARG A 56 -5.52 5.81 5.59
N ASP A 57 -6.45 6.74 5.51
CA ASP A 57 -7.87 6.63 5.83
C ASP A 57 -8.75 6.24 4.63
N LEU A 58 -8.21 6.17 3.41
CA LEU A 58 -8.99 5.94 2.19
C LEU A 58 -9.73 4.60 2.22
N LEU A 59 -9.06 3.53 2.64
CA LEU A 59 -9.70 2.21 2.68
C LEU A 59 -10.90 2.21 3.64
N VAL A 60 -10.73 2.84 4.82
CA VAL A 60 -11.79 2.95 5.82
C VAL A 60 -12.93 3.82 5.29
N GLY A 61 -12.62 4.97 4.69
CA GLY A 61 -13.61 5.87 4.10
C GLY A 61 -14.44 5.22 2.99
N LEU A 62 -13.80 4.44 2.12
CA LEU A 62 -14.46 3.69 1.05
C LEU A 62 -15.38 2.59 1.59
N ILE A 63 -14.93 1.82 2.60
CA ILE A 63 -15.74 0.76 3.22
C ILE A 63 -16.97 1.35 3.92
N LEU A 64 -16.81 2.51 4.56
CA LEU A 64 -17.91 3.21 5.23
C LEU A 64 -18.81 4.01 4.28
N GLY A 65 -18.44 4.13 3.00
CA GLY A 65 -19.18 4.92 2.01
C GLY A 65 -19.16 6.42 2.25
N VAL A 66 -18.25 6.92 3.09
CA VAL A 66 -18.09 8.35 3.41
C VAL A 66 -17.05 9.05 2.54
N THR A 67 -16.40 8.30 1.64
CA THR A 67 -15.40 8.79 0.72
C THR A 67 -15.66 8.20 -0.66
N GLU A 68 -15.63 9.05 -1.69
CA GLU A 68 -15.74 8.61 -3.08
C GLU A 68 -14.43 8.00 -3.58
N ARG A 69 -14.51 7.20 -4.65
CA ARG A 69 -13.31 6.67 -5.30
C ARG A 69 -12.49 7.83 -5.88
N PRO A 70 -11.23 8.00 -5.47
CA PRO A 70 -10.42 9.12 -5.93
C PRO A 70 -10.19 9.06 -7.43
N GLY A 71 -10.25 10.22 -8.07
CA GLY A 71 -9.90 10.41 -9.46
C GLY A 71 -8.38 10.34 -9.70
N PRO A 72 -7.94 10.32 -10.97
CA PRO A 72 -6.52 10.17 -11.31
C PRO A 72 -5.61 11.24 -10.68
N ARG A 73 -6.09 12.49 -10.58
CA ARG A 73 -5.33 13.60 -9.99
C ARG A 73 -5.10 13.40 -8.48
N GLU A 74 -6.12 12.95 -7.76
CA GLU A 74 -6.08 12.71 -6.32
C GLU A 74 -5.20 11.50 -6.00
N ILE A 75 -5.29 10.44 -6.81
CA ILE A 75 -4.37 9.29 -6.72
C ILE A 75 -2.91 9.75 -6.84
N ALA A 76 -2.61 10.60 -7.83
CA ALA A 76 -1.26 11.12 -8.03
C ALA A 76 -0.80 12.03 -6.87
N ALA A 77 -1.70 12.86 -6.33
CA ALA A 77 -1.40 13.69 -5.16
C ALA A 77 -1.08 12.84 -3.92
N ARG A 78 -1.92 11.86 -3.62
CA ARG A 78 -1.72 10.92 -2.50
C ARG A 78 -0.41 10.14 -2.63
N ALA A 79 -0.08 9.67 -3.83
CA ALA A 79 1.19 9.00 -4.08
C ALA A 79 2.40 9.92 -3.81
N ARG A 80 2.36 11.17 -4.27
CA ARG A 80 3.41 12.16 -3.99
C ARG A 80 3.56 12.46 -2.50
N GLU A 81 2.45 12.67 -1.80
CA GLU A 81 2.44 12.94 -0.37
C GLU A 81 2.97 11.75 0.45
N ALA A 82 2.58 10.53 0.08
CA ALA A 82 3.06 9.31 0.70
C ALA A 82 4.58 9.15 0.51
N THR A 83 5.08 9.36 -0.71
CA THR A 83 6.52 9.32 -1.00
C THR A 83 7.28 10.37 -0.20
N ALA A 84 6.81 11.63 -0.17
CA ALA A 84 7.46 12.70 0.58
C ALA A 84 7.46 12.44 2.10
N ALA A 85 6.38 11.87 2.64
CA ALA A 85 6.34 11.46 4.04
C ALA A 85 7.28 10.29 4.33
N PHE A 86 7.28 9.29 3.46
CA PHE A 86 8.13 8.10 3.60
C PHE A 86 9.61 8.46 3.57
N LEU A 87 10.05 9.27 2.61
CA LEU A 87 11.44 9.69 2.52
C LEU A 87 11.87 10.43 3.78
N ARG A 88 11.09 11.38 4.31
CA ARG A 88 11.42 12.06 5.58
C ARG A 88 11.61 11.14 6.79
N ILE A 89 11.09 9.91 6.75
CA ILE A 89 11.24 8.92 7.83
C ILE A 89 12.50 8.08 7.63
N HIS A 90 12.91 7.83 6.38
CA HIS A 90 13.93 6.84 6.02
C HIS A 90 15.15 7.39 5.26
N SER A 91 15.19 8.70 4.99
CA SER A 91 16.32 9.45 4.43
C SER A 91 16.85 10.46 5.45
#